data_AF-A0AA39NVJ1-F1
#
_entry.id   AF-A0AA39NVJ1-F1
#
_cell.length_a   1.000
_cell.length_b   1.000
_cell.length_c   1.000
_cell.angle_alpha   90.00
_cell.angle_beta   90.00
_cell.angle_gamma   90.00
#
_symmetry.space_group_name_H-M   'P 1'
#
loop_
_entity.id
_entity.type
_entity.pdbx_description
1 polymer ?
#
loop_
_entity_poly.entity_id
_entity_poly.type
_entity_poly.pdbx_seq_one_letter_code
_entity_poly.pdbx_strand_id
1 'polypeptide(L)'
;MPQFHSMAGQLGWVVKMRRNSLSEMRGVLVRQFDMMYGGNVNDLRDWKRLCEVVSRREKVPNDIDACKEAVKSVFVNICDLVDYPATQVRPPVFATVAELAEYSRSNRKIYPKENAKAGGLLKFLLRTIFHPKKTKKTPVNPPEATVTPIQAFFAQHPGFHYDPSGETMQQFWSMIRQFGWTRDEDPRKTEALSGIQDAIALQFNGIYGGNAADLAAWQRLWEIVGEGEMPTNINACRAAIKRVFVNICDLVDYPITKVPPPRFSTGVELAQYSRSNGKIYPKENAYAGGLLQFLLRKIFHPPQIRGGSSGRGGRRGRGGRRRIAST
;
A
#
# COMPACT_ATOMS: atom_id res chain seq x y z
N MET A 1 -13.18 -9.41 4.69
CA MET A 1 -12.46 -8.33 3.94
C MET A 1 -12.67 -8.34 2.42
N PRO A 2 -12.59 -9.47 1.69
CA PRO A 2 -12.88 -9.47 0.24
C PRO A 2 -14.29 -8.96 -0.11
N GLN A 3 -15.28 -9.34 0.70
CA GLN A 3 -16.66 -8.85 0.60
C GLN A 3 -16.79 -7.34 0.82
N PHE A 4 -15.95 -6.74 1.67
CA PHE A 4 -15.93 -5.28 1.84
C PHE A 4 -15.47 -4.58 0.57
N HIS A 5 -14.40 -5.08 -0.06
CA HIS A 5 -13.91 -4.50 -1.31
C HIS A 5 -14.94 -4.67 -2.44
N SER A 6 -15.60 -5.83 -2.51
CA SER A 6 -16.70 -6.09 -3.45
C SER A 6 -17.90 -5.17 -3.20
N MET A 7 -18.39 -5.07 -1.96
CA MET A 7 -19.50 -4.19 -1.57
C MET A 7 -19.18 -2.72 -1.81
N ALA A 8 -17.98 -2.25 -1.46
CA ALA A 8 -17.55 -0.88 -1.73
C ALA A 8 -17.42 -0.59 -3.24
N GLY A 9 -17.21 -1.62 -4.06
CA GLY A 9 -17.33 -1.58 -5.51
C GLY A 9 -18.79 -1.38 -5.94
N GLN A 10 -19.66 -2.31 -5.53
CA GLN A 10 -21.09 -2.31 -5.87
C GLN A 10 -21.81 -1.02 -5.46
N LEU A 11 -21.48 -0.47 -4.29
CA LEU A 11 -22.08 0.76 -3.77
C LEU A 11 -21.43 2.04 -4.33
N GLY A 12 -20.47 1.93 -5.25
CA GLY A 12 -19.83 3.08 -5.91
C GLY A 12 -19.03 3.98 -4.97
N TRP A 13 -18.46 3.41 -3.90
CA TRP A 13 -17.80 4.22 -2.88
C TRP A 13 -16.52 4.88 -3.40
N VAL A 14 -16.43 6.21 -3.27
CA VAL A 14 -15.22 6.98 -3.56
C VAL A 14 -14.11 6.71 -2.53
N VAL A 15 -12.86 7.00 -2.89
CA VAL A 15 -11.67 6.73 -2.05
C VAL A 15 -11.81 7.24 -0.61
N LYS A 16 -12.40 8.42 -0.41
CA LYS A 16 -12.64 8.99 0.93
C LYS A 16 -13.64 8.16 1.75
N MET A 17 -14.72 7.68 1.13
CA MET A 17 -15.71 6.83 1.78
C MET A 17 -15.10 5.47 2.14
N ARG A 18 -14.38 4.85 1.20
CA ARG A 18 -13.63 3.61 1.46
C ARG A 18 -12.66 3.76 2.63
N ARG A 19 -11.94 4.89 2.72
CA ARG A 19 -11.03 5.17 3.85
C ARG A 19 -11.78 5.28 5.18
N ASN A 20 -12.87 6.04 5.21
CA ASN A 20 -13.66 6.22 6.43
C ASN A 20 -14.29 4.91 6.89
N SER A 21 -14.88 4.14 5.98
CA SER A 21 -15.47 2.84 6.32
C SER A 21 -14.43 1.77 6.61
N LEU A 22 -13.25 1.81 5.96
CA LEU A 22 -12.09 1.02 6.40
C LEU A 22 -11.70 1.40 7.83
N SER A 23 -11.87 2.67 8.22
CA SER A 23 -11.62 3.16 9.58
C SER A 23 -12.66 2.67 10.59
N GLU A 24 -13.94 2.60 10.21
CA GLU A 24 -15.01 2.06 11.04
C GLU A 24 -14.89 0.54 11.20
N MET A 25 -14.56 -0.16 10.11
CA MET A 25 -14.23 -1.59 10.16
C MET A 25 -13.04 -1.89 11.08
N ARG A 26 -12.14 -0.93 11.32
CA ARG A 26 -11.05 -1.07 12.32
C ARG A 26 -11.62 -1.37 13.69
N GLY A 27 -12.59 -0.58 14.13
CA GLY A 27 -13.22 -0.75 15.44
C GLY A 27 -14.04 -2.03 15.52
N VAL A 28 -14.74 -2.37 14.43
CA VAL A 28 -15.57 -3.58 14.38
C VAL A 28 -14.73 -4.86 14.45
N LEU A 29 -13.65 -4.97 13.68
CA LEU A 29 -12.79 -6.17 13.69
C LEU A 29 -12.11 -6.39 15.03
N VAL A 30 -11.68 -5.32 15.72
CA VAL A 30 -11.11 -5.42 17.08
C VAL A 30 -12.17 -5.90 18.06
N ARG A 31 -13.35 -5.29 18.07
CA ARG A 31 -14.45 -5.70 18.96
C ARG A 31 -14.87 -7.13 18.70
N GLN A 32 -14.97 -7.53 17.43
CA GLN A 32 -15.33 -8.89 17.06
C GLN A 32 -14.29 -9.88 17.56
N PHE A 33 -12.99 -9.59 17.35
CA PHE A 33 -11.91 -10.39 17.93
C PHE A 33 -12.04 -10.52 19.45
N ASP A 34 -12.20 -9.41 20.17
CA ASP A 34 -12.30 -9.39 21.63
C ASP A 34 -13.55 -10.15 22.14
N MET A 35 -14.67 -10.10 21.41
CA MET A 35 -15.87 -10.90 21.76
C MET A 35 -15.64 -12.40 21.62
N MET A 36 -14.83 -12.82 20.65
CA MET A 36 -14.62 -14.25 20.35
C MET A 36 -13.52 -14.87 21.20
N TYR A 37 -12.41 -14.15 21.36
CA TYR A 37 -11.19 -14.68 22.00
C TYR A 37 -10.87 -14.01 23.33
N GLY A 38 -11.51 -12.89 23.63
CA GLY A 38 -11.19 -12.07 24.78
C GLY A 38 -10.09 -11.04 24.50
N GLY A 39 -10.12 -9.96 25.28
CA GLY A 39 -9.22 -8.81 25.15
C GLY A 39 -8.28 -8.64 26.34
N ASN A 40 -8.42 -9.43 27.41
CA ASN A 40 -7.66 -9.24 28.63
C ASN A 40 -6.35 -10.02 28.61
N VAL A 41 -5.25 -9.31 28.43
CA VAL A 41 -3.90 -9.90 28.41
C VAL A 41 -3.47 -10.57 29.73
N ASN A 42 -4.21 -10.32 30.83
CA ASN A 42 -3.99 -10.91 32.13
C ASN A 42 -4.98 -12.05 32.46
N ASP A 43 -5.89 -12.40 31.55
CA ASP A 43 -6.84 -13.50 31.73
C ASP A 43 -6.36 -14.76 31.01
N LEU A 44 -6.08 -15.82 31.77
CA LEU A 44 -5.67 -17.11 31.23
C LEU A 44 -6.74 -17.75 30.34
N ARG A 45 -8.03 -17.51 30.60
CA ARG A 45 -9.14 -18.06 29.81
C ARG A 45 -9.16 -17.48 28.40
N ASP A 46 -8.93 -16.18 28.27
CA ASP A 46 -8.82 -15.49 26.98
C ASP A 46 -7.66 -16.08 26.16
N TRP A 47 -6.50 -16.26 26.81
CA TRP A 47 -5.33 -16.87 26.19
C TRP A 47 -5.57 -18.31 25.74
N LYS A 48 -6.23 -19.13 26.56
CA LYS A 48 -6.56 -20.52 26.23
C LYS A 48 -7.47 -20.62 25.01
N ARG A 49 -8.54 -19.81 24.96
CA ARG A 49 -9.45 -19.75 23.79
C ARG A 49 -8.72 -19.41 22.50
N LEU A 50 -7.82 -18.42 22.53
CA LEU A 50 -7.03 -18.08 21.35
C LEU A 50 -6.10 -19.23 20.96
N CYS A 51 -5.38 -19.81 21.93
CA CYS A 51 -4.46 -20.92 21.71
C CYS A 51 -5.14 -22.15 21.11
N GLU A 52 -6.36 -22.50 21.52
CA GLU A 52 -7.14 -23.62 20.98
C GLU A 52 -7.33 -23.52 19.46
N VAL A 53 -7.54 -22.31 18.95
CA VAL A 53 -7.73 -22.07 17.51
C VAL A 53 -6.39 -22.01 16.78
N VAL A 54 -5.42 -21.24 17.29
CA VAL A 54 -4.21 -20.88 16.54
C VAL A 54 -3.01 -21.80 16.76
N SER A 55 -2.95 -22.52 17.87
CA SER A 55 -1.81 -23.37 18.19
C SER A 55 -2.00 -24.77 17.62
N ARG A 56 -1.01 -25.28 16.89
CA ARG A 56 -0.94 -26.69 16.47
C ARG A 56 -0.52 -27.64 17.59
N ARG A 57 -0.64 -27.22 18.86
CA ARG A 57 -0.19 -28.01 20.01
C ARG A 57 -1.29 -28.98 20.41
N GLU A 58 -0.90 -30.21 20.71
CA GLU A 58 -1.80 -31.24 21.25
C GLU A 58 -2.37 -30.84 22.62
N LYS A 59 -1.62 -30.04 23.39
CA LYS A 59 -2.05 -29.50 24.68
C LYS A 59 -1.93 -27.97 24.72
N VAL A 60 -3.04 -27.33 25.07
CA VAL A 60 -3.09 -25.88 25.32
C VAL A 60 -2.28 -25.55 26.58
N PRO A 61 -1.42 -24.51 26.55
CA PRO A 61 -0.64 -24.14 27.75
C PRO A 61 -1.54 -23.76 28.93
N ASN A 62 -1.03 -23.96 30.14
CA ASN A 62 -1.78 -23.75 31.38
C ASN A 62 -1.39 -22.49 32.16
N ASP A 63 -0.50 -21.68 31.61
CA ASP A 63 -0.11 -20.37 32.15
C ASP A 63 -0.06 -19.31 31.04
N ILE A 64 -0.13 -18.05 31.45
CA ILE A 64 -0.26 -16.91 30.54
C ILE A 64 1.00 -16.71 29.70
N ASP A 65 2.18 -16.93 30.25
CA ASP A 65 3.42 -16.64 29.56
C ASP A 65 3.71 -17.69 28.48
N ALA A 66 3.44 -18.97 28.77
CA ALA A 66 3.48 -20.02 27.77
C ALA A 66 2.44 -19.81 26.65
N CYS A 67 1.26 -19.28 26.96
CA CYS A 67 0.27 -18.90 25.93
C CYS A 67 0.76 -17.75 25.06
N LYS A 68 1.36 -16.70 25.66
CA LYS A 68 1.94 -15.58 24.91
C LYS A 68 2.99 -16.06 23.93
N GLU A 69 3.91 -16.92 24.38
CA GLU A 69 4.96 -17.46 23.51
C GLU A 69 4.41 -18.36 22.41
N ALA A 70 3.41 -19.19 22.72
CA ALA A 70 2.72 -19.99 21.72
C ALA A 70 2.10 -19.10 20.62
N VAL A 71 1.32 -18.08 20.99
CA VAL A 71 0.67 -17.17 20.03
C VAL A 71 1.68 -16.34 19.23
N LYS A 72 2.78 -15.87 19.85
CA LYS A 72 3.86 -15.16 19.14
C LYS A 72 4.56 -16.02 18.09
N SER A 73 4.63 -17.33 18.31
CA SER A 73 5.24 -18.27 17.36
C SER A 73 4.34 -18.59 16.16
N VAL A 74 3.05 -18.30 16.26
CA VAL A 74 2.07 -18.59 15.20
C VAL A 74 2.03 -17.46 14.16
N PHE A 75 1.92 -17.84 12.89
CA PHE A 75 1.68 -16.94 11.78
C PHE A 75 0.30 -17.26 11.19
N VAL A 76 -0.68 -16.42 11.42
CA VAL A 76 -2.08 -16.61 11.01
C VAL A 76 -2.67 -15.28 10.56
N ASN A 77 -3.60 -15.31 9.61
CA ASN A 77 -4.28 -14.11 9.15
C ASN A 77 -5.39 -13.71 10.13
N ILE A 78 -5.38 -12.45 10.58
CA ILE A 78 -6.33 -11.95 11.59
C ILE A 78 -7.76 -11.89 11.01
N CYS A 79 -7.94 -11.62 9.72
CA CYS A 79 -9.27 -11.64 9.11
C CYS A 79 -9.86 -13.06 9.14
N ASP A 80 -9.06 -14.09 8.85
CA ASP A 80 -9.53 -15.48 8.91
C ASP A 80 -9.88 -15.90 10.33
N LEU A 81 -9.11 -15.46 11.33
CA LEU A 81 -9.46 -15.68 12.73
C LEU A 81 -10.80 -15.04 13.08
N VAL A 82 -11.05 -13.82 12.60
CA VAL A 82 -12.30 -13.14 12.87
C VAL A 82 -13.49 -13.83 12.17
N ASP A 83 -13.27 -14.37 10.98
CA ASP A 83 -14.29 -15.06 10.17
C ASP A 83 -14.53 -16.53 10.65
N TYR A 84 -13.62 -17.12 11.44
CA TYR A 84 -13.67 -18.54 11.83
C TYR A 84 -14.98 -18.95 12.52
N PRO A 85 -15.49 -18.26 13.56
CA PRO A 85 -16.70 -18.72 14.24
C PRO A 85 -17.95 -18.74 13.34
N ALA A 86 -18.00 -17.87 12.33
CA ALA A 86 -19.10 -17.86 11.37
C ALA A 86 -18.93 -18.92 10.27
N THR A 87 -17.70 -19.12 9.79
CA THR A 87 -17.42 -20.02 8.66
C THR A 87 -17.20 -21.47 9.09
N GLN A 88 -16.80 -21.70 10.34
CA GLN A 88 -16.31 -22.97 10.87
C GLN A 88 -15.12 -23.55 10.08
N VAL A 89 -14.47 -22.74 9.22
CA VAL A 89 -13.28 -23.12 8.46
C VAL A 89 -12.05 -22.68 9.23
N ARG A 90 -11.28 -23.64 9.75
CA ARG A 90 -10.12 -23.33 10.60
C ARG A 90 -9.11 -22.45 9.85
N PRO A 91 -8.64 -21.34 10.46
CA PRO A 91 -7.69 -20.45 9.82
C PRO A 91 -6.38 -21.17 9.46
N PRO A 92 -5.82 -20.96 8.25
CA PRO A 92 -4.52 -21.51 7.90
C PRO A 92 -3.44 -20.90 8.80
N VAL A 93 -2.63 -21.76 9.39
CA VAL A 93 -1.40 -21.37 10.11
C VAL A 93 -0.22 -21.58 9.18
N PHE A 94 0.58 -20.55 8.99
CA PHE A 94 1.74 -20.53 8.11
C PHE A 94 3.03 -20.85 8.88
N ALA A 95 4.02 -21.43 8.21
CA ALA A 95 5.31 -21.73 8.81
C ALA A 95 6.18 -20.48 8.92
N THR A 96 5.95 -19.48 8.06
CA THR A 96 6.73 -18.26 8.03
C THR A 96 5.87 -16.99 7.92
N VAL A 97 6.43 -15.86 8.36
CA VAL A 97 5.79 -14.55 8.13
C VAL A 97 5.70 -14.24 6.63
N ALA A 98 6.60 -14.76 5.81
CA ALA A 98 6.60 -14.57 4.36
C ALA A 98 5.40 -15.24 3.71
N GLU A 99 5.11 -16.49 4.06
CA GLU A 99 3.90 -17.21 3.62
C GLU A 99 2.63 -16.50 4.07
N LEU A 100 2.56 -16.10 5.35
CA LEU A 100 1.44 -15.31 5.86
C LEU A 100 1.26 -14.00 5.06
N ALA A 101 2.36 -13.30 4.77
CA ALA A 101 2.35 -12.05 4.02
C ALA A 101 1.88 -12.24 2.58
N GLU A 102 2.34 -13.29 1.90
CA GLU A 102 1.91 -13.68 0.57
C GLU A 102 0.42 -14.01 0.55
N TYR A 103 -0.02 -14.94 1.41
CA TYR A 103 -1.42 -15.31 1.54
C TYR A 103 -2.31 -14.08 1.78
N SER A 104 -1.94 -13.24 2.74
CA SER A 104 -2.72 -12.05 3.10
C SER A 104 -2.85 -11.07 1.94
N ARG A 105 -1.79 -10.91 1.13
CA ARG A 105 -1.77 -10.03 -0.04
C ARG A 105 -2.59 -10.60 -1.19
N SER A 106 -2.34 -11.86 -1.57
CA SER A 106 -3.02 -12.52 -2.69
C SER A 106 -4.53 -12.62 -2.48
N ASN A 107 -4.97 -12.79 -1.22
CA ASN A 107 -6.39 -12.90 -0.88
C ASN A 107 -7.04 -11.56 -0.49
N ARG A 108 -6.31 -10.43 -0.55
CA ARG A 108 -6.78 -9.11 -0.07
C ARG A 108 -7.32 -9.15 1.37
N LYS A 109 -6.74 -9.99 2.23
CA LYS A 109 -7.08 -10.14 3.65
C LYS A 109 -6.06 -9.40 4.51
N ILE A 110 -6.10 -8.08 4.48
CA ILE A 110 -5.06 -7.25 5.10
C ILE A 110 -5.62 -6.57 6.34
N TYR A 111 -5.04 -6.91 7.49
CA TYR A 111 -5.36 -6.26 8.76
C TYR A 111 -4.56 -4.94 8.90
N PRO A 112 -5.22 -3.77 9.05
CA PRO A 112 -4.51 -2.50 9.16
C PRO A 112 -3.68 -2.40 10.45
N LYS A 113 -2.36 -2.22 10.30
CA LYS A 113 -1.40 -2.16 11.43
C LYS A 113 -1.69 -1.05 12.45
N GLU A 114 -2.34 0.02 12.02
CA GLU A 114 -2.74 1.17 12.86
C GLU A 114 -3.77 0.79 13.94
N ASN A 115 -4.62 -0.22 13.68
CA ASN A 115 -5.67 -0.72 14.60
C ASN A 115 -5.09 -1.46 15.79
N ALA A 116 -3.87 -1.93 15.62
CA ALA A 116 -3.31 -2.93 16.48
C ALA A 116 -2.57 -2.34 17.69
N LYS A 117 -2.44 -1.01 17.71
CA LYS A 117 -2.06 -0.23 18.87
C LYS A 117 -3.21 -0.07 19.88
N ALA A 118 -4.41 -0.55 19.58
CA ALA A 118 -5.61 -0.36 20.41
C ALA A 118 -5.75 -1.34 21.60
N GLY A 119 -4.82 -2.28 21.80
CA GLY A 119 -4.74 -3.10 23.03
C GLY A 119 -5.18 -4.56 22.88
N GLY A 120 -4.99 -5.35 23.94
CA GLY A 120 -5.47 -6.73 24.06
C GLY A 120 -4.58 -7.84 23.49
N LEU A 121 -5.15 -9.04 23.32
CA LEU A 121 -4.47 -10.24 22.81
C LEU A 121 -4.06 -10.09 21.34
N LEU A 122 -4.85 -9.35 20.55
CA LEU A 122 -4.66 -9.16 19.11
C LEU A 122 -3.25 -8.61 18.77
N LYS A 123 -2.66 -7.80 19.65
CA LYS A 123 -1.32 -7.24 19.43
C LYS A 123 -0.22 -8.29 19.28
N PHE A 124 -0.42 -9.49 19.85
CA PHE A 124 0.53 -10.59 19.79
C PHE A 124 0.49 -11.38 18.46
N LEU A 125 -0.59 -11.23 17.69
CA LEU A 125 -0.76 -11.84 16.36
C LEU A 125 -0.21 -10.94 15.24
N LEU A 126 0.12 -9.69 15.54
CA LEU A 126 0.54 -8.75 14.51
C LEU A 126 1.87 -9.13 13.89
N ARG A 127 1.88 -9.20 12.57
CA ARG A 127 3.09 -9.34 11.78
C ARG A 127 3.18 -8.22 10.77
N THR A 128 4.40 -7.86 10.41
CA THR A 128 4.61 -6.87 9.34
C THR A 128 4.46 -7.59 8.01
N ILE A 129 3.21 -7.69 7.54
CA ILE A 129 2.84 -8.40 6.29
C ILE A 129 3.33 -7.69 5.02
N PHE A 130 3.59 -6.39 5.08
CA PHE A 130 4.21 -5.69 3.95
C PHE A 130 5.74 -5.85 3.93
N HIS A 131 6.36 -6.12 5.09
CA HIS A 131 7.81 -6.08 5.30
C HIS A 131 8.27 -7.14 6.33
N PRO A 132 8.20 -8.44 6.01
CA PRO A 132 8.80 -9.48 6.86
C PRO A 132 10.33 -9.28 6.94
N LYS A 133 10.90 -9.36 8.15
CA LYS A 133 12.37 -9.41 8.31
C LYS A 133 12.87 -10.72 7.72
N LYS A 134 13.87 -10.67 6.84
CA LYS A 134 14.48 -11.86 6.20
C LYS A 134 15.09 -12.76 7.27
N THR A 135 14.59 -13.98 7.44
CA THR A 135 15.35 -15.09 8.03
C THR A 135 16.22 -15.71 6.92
N LYS A 136 17.42 -16.18 7.27
CA LYS A 136 18.40 -16.73 6.32
C LYS A 136 17.78 -17.89 5.52
N LYS A 137 17.79 -17.79 4.19
CA LYS A 137 17.23 -18.80 3.27
C LYS A 137 18.16 -20.01 3.15
N THR A 138 17.60 -21.21 3.28
CA THR A 138 18.09 -22.44 2.65
C THR A 138 17.51 -22.48 1.21
N PRO A 139 18.25 -22.95 0.19
CA PRO A 139 17.78 -22.89 -1.20
C PRO A 139 16.76 -24.00 -1.46
N VAL A 140 15.57 -23.62 -1.90
CA VAL A 140 14.59 -24.53 -2.52
C VAL A 140 14.40 -24.04 -3.95
N ASN A 141 14.42 -24.98 -4.90
CA ASN A 141 14.29 -24.78 -6.35
C ASN A 141 13.05 -23.93 -6.71
N PRO A 142 13.07 -23.19 -7.84
CA PRO A 142 12.01 -22.26 -8.21
C PRO A 142 10.73 -23.01 -8.63
N PRO A 143 9.57 -22.76 -8.01
CA PRO A 143 8.29 -23.16 -8.58
C PRO A 143 7.92 -22.24 -9.75
N GLU A 144 7.10 -22.77 -10.65
CA GLU A 144 6.54 -22.15 -11.86
C GLU A 144 6.07 -20.69 -11.68
N ALA A 145 6.14 -19.93 -12.79
CA ALA A 145 5.89 -18.50 -12.87
C ALA A 145 4.63 -18.06 -12.11
N THR A 146 4.83 -17.37 -10.99
CA THR A 146 3.75 -16.83 -10.18
C THR A 146 3.01 -15.73 -10.93
N VAL A 147 1.67 -15.83 -10.99
CA VAL A 147 0.80 -14.80 -11.57
C VAL A 147 1.06 -13.48 -10.84
N THR A 148 1.41 -12.42 -11.58
CA THR A 148 1.68 -11.10 -11.00
C THR A 148 0.39 -10.44 -10.52
N PRO A 149 0.44 -9.48 -9.57
CA PRO A 149 -0.75 -8.77 -9.13
C PRO A 149 -1.54 -8.09 -10.25
N ILE A 150 -0.85 -7.57 -11.28
CA ILE A 150 -1.49 -6.94 -12.44
C ILE A 150 -2.15 -8.00 -13.34
N GLN A 151 -1.48 -9.14 -13.60
CA GLN A 151 -2.10 -10.26 -14.31
C GLN A 151 -3.37 -10.75 -13.58
N ALA A 152 -3.30 -10.90 -12.26
CA ALA A 152 -4.43 -11.30 -11.44
C ALA A 152 -5.58 -10.27 -11.46
N PHE A 153 -5.29 -8.98 -11.63
CA PHE A 153 -6.31 -7.95 -11.84
C PHE A 153 -7.02 -8.15 -13.18
N PHE A 154 -6.30 -8.25 -14.29
CA PHE A 154 -6.92 -8.42 -15.60
C PHE A 154 -7.69 -9.74 -15.73
N ALA A 155 -7.25 -10.80 -15.05
CA ALA A 155 -7.98 -12.08 -14.99
C ALA A 155 -9.38 -11.98 -14.34
N GLN A 156 -9.66 -10.93 -13.55
CA GLN A 156 -10.99 -10.68 -12.97
C GLN A 156 -11.98 -10.07 -13.97
N HIS A 157 -11.54 -9.78 -15.20
CA HIS A 157 -12.31 -9.12 -16.23
C HIS A 157 -12.44 -10.02 -17.47
N PRO A 158 -13.21 -11.13 -17.38
CA PRO A 158 -13.40 -12.03 -18.51
C PRO A 158 -14.01 -11.27 -19.71
N GLY A 159 -13.45 -11.48 -20.89
CA GLY A 159 -13.83 -10.78 -22.13
C GLY A 159 -12.82 -9.72 -22.59
N PHE A 160 -11.88 -9.30 -21.73
CA PHE A 160 -10.72 -8.52 -22.15
C PHE A 160 -9.50 -9.43 -22.31
N HIS A 161 -8.82 -9.35 -23.45
CA HIS A 161 -7.59 -10.12 -23.69
C HIS A 161 -6.38 -9.29 -23.24
N TYR A 162 -5.84 -9.62 -22.07
CA TYR A 162 -4.65 -8.98 -21.54
C TYR A 162 -3.37 -9.58 -22.15
N ASP A 163 -2.50 -8.71 -22.68
CA ASP A 163 -1.16 -9.03 -23.14
C ASP A 163 -0.15 -8.69 -22.03
N PRO A 164 0.48 -9.69 -21.39
CA PRO A 164 1.45 -9.45 -20.33
C PRO A 164 2.69 -8.65 -20.74
N SER A 165 2.98 -8.53 -22.04
CA SER A 165 4.15 -7.80 -22.56
C SER A 165 3.91 -6.30 -22.78
N GLY A 166 2.66 -5.86 -22.79
CA GLY A 166 2.27 -4.47 -23.04
C GLY A 166 2.24 -3.59 -21.79
N GLU A 167 2.06 -2.28 -21.99
CA GLU A 167 1.95 -1.32 -20.90
C GLU A 167 0.63 -1.47 -20.13
N THR A 168 0.71 -1.49 -18.80
CA THR A 168 -0.42 -1.78 -17.91
C THR A 168 -1.56 -0.79 -18.12
N MET A 169 -1.26 0.52 -18.09
CA MET A 169 -2.29 1.55 -18.11
C MET A 169 -2.93 1.72 -19.49
N GLN A 170 -2.18 1.47 -20.57
CA GLN A 170 -2.74 1.48 -21.93
C GLN A 170 -3.80 0.39 -22.08
N GLN A 171 -3.49 -0.82 -21.62
CA GLN A 171 -4.42 -1.95 -21.63
C GLN A 171 -5.60 -1.74 -20.70
N PHE A 172 -5.39 -1.16 -19.53
CA PHE A 172 -6.47 -0.76 -18.63
C PHE A 172 -7.46 0.18 -19.33
N TRP A 173 -6.99 1.25 -19.98
CA TRP A 173 -7.89 2.15 -20.71
C TRP A 173 -8.54 1.51 -21.93
N SER A 174 -7.87 0.57 -22.60
CA SER A 174 -8.46 -0.24 -23.67
C SER A 174 -9.64 -1.07 -23.14
N MET A 175 -9.46 -1.75 -22.02
CA MET A 175 -10.50 -2.52 -21.32
C MET A 175 -11.71 -1.65 -20.94
N ILE A 176 -11.46 -0.48 -20.34
CA ILE A 176 -12.52 0.47 -19.97
C ILE A 176 -13.37 0.88 -21.19
N ARG A 177 -12.73 1.12 -22.34
CA ARG A 177 -13.44 1.45 -23.59
C ARG A 177 -14.21 0.26 -24.13
N GLN A 178 -13.60 -0.93 -24.16
CA GLN A 178 -14.25 -2.15 -24.67
C GLN A 178 -15.52 -2.48 -23.90
N PHE A 179 -15.53 -2.32 -22.58
CA PHE A 179 -16.70 -2.56 -21.76
C PHE A 179 -17.68 -1.37 -21.67
N GLY A 180 -17.37 -0.26 -22.33
CA GLY A 180 -18.24 0.92 -22.37
C GLY A 180 -18.33 1.69 -21.04
N TRP A 181 -17.38 1.53 -20.12
CA TRP A 181 -17.36 2.21 -18.81
C TRP A 181 -16.75 3.62 -18.93
N THR A 182 -17.20 4.41 -19.91
CA THR A 182 -16.53 5.65 -20.30
C THR A 182 -16.92 6.86 -19.46
N ARG A 183 -18.13 6.86 -18.89
CA ARG A 183 -18.65 7.94 -18.02
C ARG A 183 -17.80 8.05 -16.75
N ASP A 184 -17.48 9.28 -16.34
CA ASP A 184 -16.62 9.51 -15.17
C ASP A 184 -17.25 9.06 -13.86
N GLU A 185 -18.57 9.10 -13.78
CA GLU A 185 -19.37 8.66 -12.62
C GLU A 185 -19.68 7.15 -12.66
N ASP A 186 -19.16 6.40 -13.64
CA ASP A 186 -19.41 4.96 -13.72
C ASP A 186 -18.73 4.25 -12.52
N PRO A 187 -19.51 3.60 -11.64
CA PRO A 187 -18.95 2.93 -10.47
C PRO A 187 -17.99 1.80 -10.87
N ARG A 188 -18.20 1.15 -12.02
CA ARG A 188 -17.34 0.05 -12.54
C ARG A 188 -15.99 0.59 -12.98
N LYS A 189 -15.97 1.75 -13.65
CA LYS A 189 -14.73 2.47 -14.00
C LYS A 189 -13.94 2.83 -12.74
N THR A 190 -14.63 3.37 -11.73
CA THR A 190 -14.02 3.76 -10.45
C THR A 190 -13.47 2.55 -9.70
N GLU A 191 -14.22 1.45 -9.64
CA GLU A 191 -13.81 0.21 -9.02
C GLU A 191 -12.60 -0.41 -9.71
N ALA A 192 -12.66 -0.56 -11.05
CA ALA A 192 -11.57 -1.10 -11.83
C ALA A 192 -10.31 -0.23 -11.70
N LEU A 193 -10.45 1.10 -11.67
CA LEU A 193 -9.33 2.02 -11.46
C LEU A 193 -8.70 1.86 -10.08
N SER A 194 -9.50 1.70 -9.02
CA SER A 194 -8.99 1.38 -7.69
C SER A 194 -8.28 0.04 -7.67
N GLY A 195 -8.86 -0.98 -8.32
CA GLY A 195 -8.31 -2.34 -8.35
C GLY A 195 -6.96 -2.41 -9.07
N ILE A 196 -6.80 -1.73 -10.21
CA ILE A 196 -5.52 -1.70 -10.91
C ILE A 196 -4.47 -0.90 -10.14
N GLN A 197 -4.84 0.19 -9.47
CA GLN A 197 -3.93 0.95 -8.63
C GLN A 197 -3.42 0.12 -7.45
N ASP A 198 -4.28 -0.70 -6.84
CA ASP A 198 -3.87 -1.66 -5.81
C ASP A 198 -2.91 -2.72 -6.36
N ALA A 199 -3.18 -3.25 -7.56
CA ALA A 199 -2.32 -4.20 -8.23
C ALA A 199 -0.93 -3.61 -8.56
N ILE A 200 -0.88 -2.37 -9.06
CA ILE A 200 0.37 -1.63 -9.31
C ILE A 200 1.16 -1.48 -8.01
N ALA A 201 0.52 -1.11 -6.90
CA ALA A 201 1.18 -0.98 -5.60
C ALA A 201 1.80 -2.30 -5.13
N LEU A 202 1.05 -3.40 -5.25
CA LEU A 202 1.50 -4.74 -4.87
C LEU A 202 2.65 -5.22 -5.76
N GLN A 203 2.56 -4.98 -7.07
CA GLN A 203 3.61 -5.36 -8.02
C GLN A 203 4.88 -4.55 -7.80
N PHE A 204 4.77 -3.24 -7.59
CA PHE A 204 5.90 -2.38 -7.21
C PHE A 204 6.63 -2.94 -5.97
N ASN A 205 5.87 -3.26 -4.93
CA ASN A 205 6.42 -3.82 -3.69
C ASN A 205 7.05 -5.20 -3.89
N GLY A 206 6.58 -5.98 -4.88
CA GLY A 206 7.18 -7.25 -5.28
C GLY A 206 8.51 -7.08 -6.02
N ILE A 207 8.59 -6.12 -6.93
CA ILE A 207 9.79 -5.85 -7.76
C ILE A 207 10.91 -5.20 -6.93
N TYR A 208 10.61 -4.05 -6.31
CA TYR A 208 11.62 -3.22 -5.67
C TYR A 208 11.79 -3.55 -4.18
N GLY A 209 10.74 -4.10 -3.57
CA GLY A 209 10.66 -4.39 -2.15
C GLY A 209 9.82 -3.36 -1.42
N GLY A 210 9.01 -3.83 -0.47
CA GLY A 210 8.22 -2.94 0.36
C GLY A 210 9.04 -2.27 1.48
N ASN A 211 10.10 -2.88 2.00
CA ASN A 211 10.62 -2.48 3.32
C ASN A 211 11.47 -1.20 3.28
N ALA A 212 10.95 -0.10 3.84
CA ALA A 212 11.68 1.17 3.95
C ALA A 212 12.91 1.14 4.88
N ALA A 213 13.15 0.04 5.59
CA ALA A 213 14.38 -0.22 6.36
C ALA A 213 15.34 -1.20 5.67
N ASP A 214 15.03 -1.67 4.46
CA ASP A 214 15.92 -2.54 3.66
C ASP A 214 16.75 -1.67 2.72
N LEU A 215 18.03 -1.45 3.06
CA LEU A 215 18.96 -0.68 2.23
C LEU A 215 19.07 -1.26 0.80
N ALA A 216 19.09 -2.59 0.65
CA ALA A 216 19.21 -3.20 -0.66
C ALA A 216 17.96 -2.94 -1.53
N ALA A 217 16.77 -2.80 -0.92
CA ALA A 217 15.57 -2.40 -1.66
C ALA A 217 15.70 -0.98 -2.22
N TRP A 218 16.24 -0.07 -1.40
CA TRP A 218 16.49 1.29 -1.84
C TRP A 218 17.54 1.38 -2.95
N GLN A 219 18.62 0.60 -2.83
CA GLN A 219 19.69 0.57 -3.83
C GLN A 219 19.21 -0.02 -5.16
N ARG A 220 18.42 -1.11 -5.14
CA ARG A 220 17.75 -1.62 -6.35
C ARG A 220 16.85 -0.58 -7.03
N LEU A 221 16.07 0.17 -6.26
CA LEU A 221 15.26 1.24 -6.83
C LEU A 221 16.15 2.34 -7.42
N TRP A 222 17.22 2.72 -6.71
CA TRP A 222 18.19 3.72 -7.16
C TRP A 222 18.91 3.32 -8.45
N GLU A 223 19.25 2.05 -8.65
CA GLU A 223 19.85 1.56 -9.91
C GLU A 223 18.98 1.90 -11.14
N ILE A 224 17.66 1.96 -10.96
CA ILE A 224 16.72 2.24 -12.05
C ILE A 224 16.46 3.74 -12.22
N VAL A 225 16.37 4.48 -11.13
CA VAL A 225 15.85 5.87 -11.16
C VAL A 225 16.86 6.94 -10.73
N GLY A 226 17.97 6.54 -10.11
CA GLY A 226 18.97 7.41 -9.52
C GLY A 226 19.89 8.07 -10.53
N GLU A 227 20.58 9.12 -10.09
CA GLU A 227 21.69 9.73 -10.83
C GLU A 227 22.85 10.02 -9.88
N GLY A 228 24.07 9.70 -10.31
CA GLY A 228 25.26 9.87 -9.51
C GLY A 228 25.53 8.71 -8.55
N GLU A 229 26.27 8.99 -7.48
CA GLU A 229 26.77 7.97 -6.58
C GLU A 229 25.65 7.22 -5.82
N MET A 230 25.81 5.91 -5.71
CA MET A 230 24.89 5.04 -4.99
C MET A 230 24.82 5.43 -3.50
N PRO A 231 23.65 5.79 -2.96
CA PRO A 231 23.52 6.07 -1.55
C PRO A 231 23.82 4.82 -0.71
N THR A 232 24.65 4.98 0.32
CA THR A 232 25.16 3.85 1.13
C THR A 232 24.39 3.62 2.44
N ASN A 233 23.37 4.43 2.73
CA ASN A 233 22.52 4.25 3.91
C ASN A 233 21.07 4.68 3.66
N ILE A 234 20.15 4.19 4.51
CA ILE A 234 18.70 4.35 4.36
C ILE A 234 18.27 5.83 4.33
N ASN A 235 18.90 6.69 5.13
CA ASN A 235 18.52 8.11 5.19
C ASN A 235 18.93 8.83 3.91
N ALA A 236 20.13 8.54 3.39
CA ALA A 236 20.59 9.04 2.11
C ALA A 236 19.70 8.56 0.95
N CYS A 237 19.35 7.27 0.91
CA CYS A 237 18.40 6.74 -0.07
C CYS A 237 17.05 7.46 -0.04
N ARG A 238 16.47 7.64 1.15
CA ARG A 238 15.19 8.34 1.32
C ARG A 238 15.26 9.78 0.83
N ALA A 239 16.35 10.49 1.13
CA ALA A 239 16.56 11.86 0.69
C ALA A 239 16.71 11.95 -0.83
N ALA A 240 17.46 11.01 -1.42
CA ALA A 240 17.71 10.97 -2.85
C ALA A 240 16.45 10.62 -3.66
N ILE A 241 15.73 9.55 -3.29
CA ILE A 241 14.49 9.12 -3.97
C ILE A 241 13.37 10.18 -3.87
N LYS A 242 13.29 10.95 -2.78
CA LYS A 242 12.33 12.07 -2.67
C LYS A 242 12.53 13.15 -3.74
N ARG A 243 13.73 13.27 -4.29
CA ARG A 243 14.07 14.26 -5.33
C ARG A 243 13.89 13.71 -6.74
N VAL A 244 13.70 12.41 -6.88
CA VAL A 244 13.41 11.77 -8.17
C VAL A 244 11.94 12.02 -8.53
N PHE A 245 11.68 12.44 -9.76
CA PHE A 245 10.34 12.53 -10.33
C PHE A 245 10.22 11.51 -11.45
N VAL A 246 9.48 10.44 -11.19
CA VAL A 246 9.28 9.30 -12.11
C VAL A 246 7.84 8.80 -11.94
N ASN A 247 7.25 8.22 -12.98
CA ASN A 247 5.91 7.66 -12.90
C ASN A 247 5.95 6.23 -12.35
N ILE A 248 5.08 5.93 -11.38
CA ILE A 248 5.00 4.61 -10.73
C ILE A 248 4.54 3.52 -11.71
N CYS A 249 3.68 3.83 -12.68
CA CYS A 249 3.21 2.88 -13.69
C CYS A 249 4.39 2.44 -14.58
N ASP A 250 5.24 3.38 -15.00
CA ASP A 250 6.42 3.06 -15.80
C ASP A 250 7.42 2.19 -15.02
N LEU A 251 7.52 2.37 -13.70
CA LEU A 251 8.38 1.54 -12.85
C LEU A 251 7.91 0.09 -12.76
N VAL A 252 6.60 -0.17 -12.77
CA VAL A 252 6.09 -1.56 -12.70
C VAL A 252 6.09 -2.25 -14.05
N ASP A 253 6.03 -1.48 -15.15
CA ASP A 253 6.09 -1.98 -16.52
C ASP A 253 7.54 -2.25 -16.97
N TYR A 254 8.53 -1.48 -16.48
CA TYR A 254 9.94 -1.58 -16.87
C TYR A 254 10.54 -3.00 -16.87
N PRO A 255 10.33 -3.86 -15.84
CA PRO A 255 10.90 -5.20 -15.85
C PRO A 255 10.47 -6.05 -17.05
N ILE A 256 9.30 -5.77 -17.62
CA ILE A 256 8.75 -6.47 -18.77
C ILE A 256 9.09 -5.73 -20.07
N THR A 257 8.76 -4.45 -20.17
CA THR A 257 8.93 -3.67 -21.40
C THR A 257 10.39 -3.40 -21.73
N LYS A 258 11.28 -3.42 -20.71
CA LYS A 258 12.68 -3.00 -20.78
C LYS A 258 12.89 -1.57 -21.26
N VAL A 259 11.83 -0.77 -21.35
CA VAL A 259 11.89 0.66 -21.69
C VAL A 259 12.17 1.45 -20.41
N PRO A 260 13.33 2.12 -20.27
CA PRO A 260 13.67 2.83 -19.05
C PRO A 260 12.61 3.86 -18.66
N PRO A 261 12.18 3.91 -17.38
CA PRO A 261 11.20 4.88 -16.91
C PRO A 261 11.69 6.31 -17.13
N PRO A 262 10.91 7.19 -17.80
CA PRO A 262 11.28 8.58 -17.96
C PRO A 262 11.43 9.27 -16.61
N ARG A 263 12.51 10.05 -16.49
CA ARG A 263 12.77 10.89 -15.32
C ARG A 263 12.51 12.34 -15.68
N PHE A 264 11.92 13.05 -14.75
CA PHE A 264 11.52 14.43 -14.91
C PHE A 264 12.33 15.33 -13.97
N SER A 265 12.58 16.55 -14.39
CA SER A 265 13.31 17.53 -13.58
C SER A 265 12.42 18.10 -12.48
N THR A 266 11.10 18.11 -12.71
CA THR A 266 10.13 18.68 -11.79
C THR A 266 8.89 17.80 -11.60
N GLY A 267 8.22 17.99 -10.47
CA GLY A 267 6.90 17.38 -10.23
C GLY A 267 5.82 17.86 -11.19
N VAL A 268 5.99 19.05 -11.81
CA VAL A 268 5.06 19.60 -12.81
C VAL A 268 5.18 18.84 -14.14
N GLU A 269 6.42 18.59 -14.60
CA GLU A 269 6.69 17.78 -15.79
C GLU A 269 6.15 16.35 -15.61
N LEU A 270 6.44 15.72 -14.47
CA LEU A 270 5.87 14.41 -14.15
C LEU A 270 4.33 14.44 -14.17
N ALA A 271 3.72 15.47 -13.60
CA ALA A 271 2.26 15.61 -13.56
C ALA A 271 1.66 15.82 -14.95
N GLN A 272 2.33 16.56 -15.84
CA GLN A 272 1.91 16.72 -17.23
C GLN A 272 2.00 15.38 -17.97
N TYR A 273 3.15 14.71 -17.93
CA TYR A 273 3.34 13.40 -18.54
C TYR A 273 2.30 12.38 -18.05
N SER A 274 2.08 12.31 -16.73
CA SER A 274 1.13 11.37 -16.11
C SER A 274 -0.29 11.59 -16.61
N ARG A 275 -0.72 12.85 -16.79
CA ARG A 275 -2.05 13.19 -17.29
C ARG A 275 -2.19 12.90 -18.78
N SER A 276 -1.22 13.32 -19.58
CA SER A 276 -1.22 13.12 -21.04
C SER A 276 -1.25 11.65 -21.44
N ASN A 277 -0.63 10.78 -20.63
CA ASN A 277 -0.58 9.34 -20.89
C ASN A 277 -1.62 8.53 -20.09
N GLY A 278 -2.46 9.18 -19.28
CA GLY A 278 -3.42 8.48 -18.41
C GLY A 278 -2.76 7.58 -17.35
N LYS A 279 -1.48 7.80 -17.04
CA LYS A 279 -0.69 7.04 -16.05
C LYS A 279 -0.79 7.70 -14.68
N ILE A 280 -1.96 7.67 -14.07
CA ILE A 280 -2.23 8.40 -12.81
C ILE A 280 -2.27 7.42 -11.63
N TYR A 281 -1.26 7.53 -10.76
CA TYR A 281 -1.25 6.84 -9.47
C TYR A 281 -1.64 7.82 -8.34
N PRO A 282 -2.58 7.44 -7.44
CA PRO A 282 -3.11 8.35 -6.44
C PRO A 282 -2.09 8.60 -5.34
N LYS A 283 -2.13 9.80 -4.75
CA LYS A 283 -1.28 10.16 -3.61
C LYS A 283 -1.63 9.34 -2.36
N GLU A 284 -2.86 8.86 -2.25
CA GLU A 284 -3.29 8.00 -1.15
C GLU A 284 -3.79 6.66 -1.71
N ASN A 285 -3.08 5.58 -1.38
CA ASN A 285 -3.50 4.20 -1.64
C ASN A 285 -3.16 3.35 -0.41
N ALA A 286 -4.03 2.39 -0.05
CA ALA A 286 -3.87 1.58 1.16
C ALA A 286 -2.59 0.72 1.15
N TYR A 287 -2.07 0.41 -0.04
CA TYR A 287 -0.88 -0.39 -0.28
C TYR A 287 0.36 0.46 -0.61
N ALA A 288 0.22 1.79 -0.67
CA ALA A 288 1.32 2.73 -0.85
C ALA A 288 2.11 2.99 0.45
N GLY A 289 2.64 1.93 1.04
CA GLY A 289 3.58 1.97 2.16
C GLY A 289 5.04 1.88 1.68
N GLY A 290 5.97 1.77 2.63
CA GLY A 290 7.32 1.31 2.28
C GLY A 290 8.16 2.30 1.48
N LEU A 291 8.76 1.84 0.38
CA LEU A 291 9.49 2.67 -0.59
C LEU A 291 8.52 3.53 -1.41
N LEU A 292 7.38 2.98 -1.80
CA LEU A 292 6.42 3.59 -2.72
C LEU A 292 5.92 4.95 -2.21
N GLN A 293 5.72 5.10 -0.89
CA GLN A 293 5.29 6.37 -0.28
C GLN A 293 6.23 7.56 -0.58
N PHE A 294 7.51 7.29 -0.87
CA PHE A 294 8.51 8.33 -1.15
C PHE A 294 8.48 8.79 -2.62
N LEU A 295 7.78 8.05 -3.49
CA LEU A 295 7.56 8.37 -4.90
C LEU A 295 6.20 9.06 -5.15
N LEU A 296 5.31 9.11 -4.16
CA LEU A 296 3.98 9.71 -4.33
C LEU A 296 4.07 11.22 -4.58
N ARG A 297 3.31 11.71 -5.56
CA ARG A 297 3.26 13.12 -5.96
C ARG A 297 1.82 13.58 -6.17
N LYS A 298 1.59 14.89 -6.11
CA LYS A 298 0.30 15.50 -6.49
C LYS A 298 0.28 15.68 -8.00
N ILE A 299 -0.58 14.95 -8.71
CA ILE A 299 -0.66 14.99 -10.18
C ILE A 299 -1.64 16.06 -10.70
N PHE A 300 -2.78 16.25 -10.05
CA PHE A 300 -3.78 17.24 -10.52
C PHE A 300 -3.48 18.67 -10.06
N HIS A 301 -2.84 18.83 -8.89
CA HIS A 301 -2.45 20.13 -8.33
C HIS A 301 -0.99 20.06 -7.84
N PRO A 302 -0.01 19.97 -8.75
CA PRO A 302 1.39 19.97 -8.38
C PRO A 302 1.78 21.31 -7.73
N PRO A 303 2.65 21.32 -6.70
CA PRO A 303 3.17 22.56 -6.14
C PRO A 303 3.90 23.37 -7.23
N GLN A 304 3.50 24.63 -7.40
CA GLN A 304 4.21 25.58 -8.25
C GLN A 304 5.54 25.97 -7.57
N ILE A 305 6.63 26.05 -8.31
CA ILE A 305 7.90 26.57 -7.79
C ILE A 305 7.65 28.05 -7.46
N ARG A 306 7.75 28.44 -6.18
CA ARG A 306 7.80 29.86 -5.80
C ARG A 306 9.12 30.41 -6.32
N GLY A 307 9.09 31.04 -7.49
CA GLY A 307 10.21 31.80 -8.02
C GLY A 307 10.62 32.86 -7.01
N GLY A 308 11.87 32.77 -6.52
CA GLY A 308 12.51 33.88 -5.86
C GLY A 308 12.68 35.00 -6.87
N SER A 309 11.90 36.06 -6.76
CA SER A 309 12.24 37.35 -7.36
C SER A 309 12.87 38.21 -6.27
N SER A 310 14.19 38.24 -6.29
CA SER A 310 14.99 39.32 -5.76
C SER A 310 14.66 40.60 -6.54
N GLY A 311 14.02 41.56 -5.87
CA GLY A 311 13.80 42.91 -6.37
C GLY A 311 14.14 43.94 -5.31
N ARG A 312 15.44 44.10 -5.02
CA ARG A 312 15.95 45.32 -4.39
C ARG A 312 15.78 46.46 -5.39
N GLY A 313 14.86 47.36 -5.11
CA GLY A 313 14.70 48.67 -5.75
C GLY A 313 13.55 49.37 -5.03
N GLY A 314 13.66 50.55 -4.46
CA GLY A 314 14.69 51.56 -4.46
C GLY A 314 14.14 52.67 -3.59
N ARG A 315 14.96 53.19 -2.67
CA ARG A 315 14.70 54.42 -1.94
C ARG A 315 14.29 55.51 -2.94
N ARG A 316 13.09 56.07 -2.81
CA ARG A 316 12.78 57.43 -3.27
C ARG A 316 12.12 58.18 -2.14
N GLY A 317 12.91 59.04 -1.51
CA GLY A 317 12.42 60.15 -0.72
C GLY A 317 11.79 61.20 -1.63
N ARG A 318 10.69 61.77 -1.16
CA ARG A 318 10.08 63.07 -1.53
C ARG A 318 8.82 63.13 -0.67
N GLY A 319 8.53 64.13 0.13
CA GLY A 319 9.06 65.46 0.34
C GLY A 319 7.97 66.17 1.14
N GLY A 320 8.34 66.92 2.18
CA GLY A 320 7.37 67.62 2.99
C GLY A 320 6.57 68.65 2.18
N ARG A 321 5.31 68.84 2.53
CA ARG A 321 4.66 70.14 2.40
C ARG A 321 3.55 70.31 3.45
N ARG A 322 3.80 71.27 4.33
CA ARG A 322 2.84 71.98 5.18
C ARG A 322 1.56 72.31 4.40
N ARG A 323 0.42 72.23 5.08
CA ARG A 323 -0.66 73.21 4.91
C ARG A 323 -1.31 73.49 6.27
N ILE A 324 -1.24 74.75 6.64
CA ILE A 324 -1.88 75.38 7.79
C ILE A 324 -3.16 76.03 7.27
N ALA A 325 -4.23 75.90 8.08
CA ALA A 325 -5.44 76.71 8.26
C ALA A 325 -6.33 77.07 7.05
N SER A 326 -7.66 76.87 7.20
CA SER A 326 -8.58 77.90 7.74
C SER A 326 -10.03 77.51 7.47
N THR A 327 -10.79 77.24 8.55
CA THR A 327 -12.03 77.92 9.00
C THR A 327 -12.56 77.15 10.19
#